data_AF-A0A2N3JVW8-F1
#
_entry.id   AF-A0A2N3JVW8-F1
#
_cell.length_a   1.000
_cell.length_b   1.000
_cell.length_c   1.000
_cell.angle_alpha   90.00
_cell.angle_beta   90.00
_cell.angle_gamma   90.00
#
_symmetry.space_group_name_H-M   'P 1'
#
loop_
_entity.id
_entity.type
_entity.pdbx_description
1 polymer ?
#
loop_
_entity_poly.entity_id
_entity_poly.type
_entity_poly.pdbx_seq_one_letter_code
_entity_poly.pdbx_strand_id
1 'polypeptide(L)'
;MNPDAVLAAAAAAWARVGGTLTPADRTALGEELARRRGAPGPAEHRAATERAAALLATGLPGEFGAGGRSVALPVADSGTVAGFTADDLAVLLLDGSPMAGPVLTAVRERLLAAPSVPKSELASGEGGLILLSAEGGARVPRFQLAPDGTVRPVVHTVNHLLDADLDPWGAADWWLSPHAWLGAPPADLLGTPAEVQLPDLARLLTEEF
;
A
#
# COMPACT_ATOMS: atom_id res chain seq x y z
N MET A 1 14.26 -1.85 22.80
CA MET A 1 14.17 -2.33 21.41
C MET A 1 13.54 -1.22 20.60
N ASN A 2 14.10 -0.86 19.44
CA ASN A 2 13.51 0.18 18.59
C ASN A 2 12.24 -0.39 17.91
N PRO A 3 11.03 0.13 18.19
CA PRO A 3 9.79 -0.45 17.69
C PRO A 3 9.65 -0.30 16.15
N ASP A 4 10.12 0.80 15.56
CA ASP A 4 10.12 0.97 14.10
C ASP A 4 11.00 -0.08 13.41
N ALA A 5 12.15 -0.40 14.00
CA ALA A 5 13.02 -1.46 13.48
C ALA A 5 12.38 -2.84 13.54
N VAL A 6 11.53 -3.12 14.56
CA VAL A 6 10.77 -4.37 14.65
C VAL A 6 9.74 -4.46 13.53
N LEU A 7 9.01 -3.37 13.26
CA LEU A 7 8.03 -3.33 12.18
C LEU A 7 8.72 -3.49 10.81
N ALA A 8 9.85 -2.81 10.60
CA ALA A 8 10.66 -2.95 9.40
C ALA A 8 11.19 -4.39 9.22
N ALA A 9 11.69 -5.01 10.28
CA ALA A 9 12.14 -6.41 10.26
C ALA A 9 10.98 -7.37 9.97
N ALA A 10 9.80 -7.10 10.50
CA ALA A 10 8.59 -7.87 10.22
C ALA A 10 8.15 -7.74 8.76
N ALA A 11 8.25 -6.56 8.17
CA ALA A 11 8.00 -6.35 6.75
C ALA A 11 9.00 -7.17 5.88
N ALA A 12 10.29 -7.12 6.21
CA ALA A 12 11.32 -7.88 5.49
C ALA A 12 11.13 -9.41 5.61
N ALA A 13 10.59 -9.89 6.73
CA ALA A 13 10.31 -11.30 6.97
C ALA A 13 8.89 -11.74 6.57
N TRP A 14 8.04 -10.82 6.08
CA TRP A 14 6.58 -11.01 6.03
C TRP A 14 6.13 -12.22 5.23
N ALA A 15 6.76 -12.48 4.07
CA ALA A 15 6.45 -13.66 3.25
C ALA A 15 6.61 -14.98 4.01
N ARG A 16 7.53 -15.03 5.00
CA ARG A 16 7.77 -16.21 5.84
C ARG A 16 6.87 -16.25 7.07
N VAL A 17 6.62 -15.10 7.70
CA VAL A 17 6.00 -15.05 9.04
C VAL A 17 4.52 -14.64 9.02
N GLY A 18 4.04 -13.96 7.98
CA GLY A 18 2.69 -13.41 7.91
C GLY A 18 1.58 -14.48 7.94
N GLY A 19 1.87 -15.69 7.44
CA GLY A 19 0.96 -16.84 7.51
C GLY A 19 0.96 -17.58 8.85
N THR A 20 1.88 -17.26 9.76
CA THR A 20 2.03 -17.93 11.06
C THR A 20 1.30 -17.22 12.20
N LEU A 21 0.88 -15.96 12.00
CA LEU A 21 0.06 -15.23 12.96
C LEU A 21 -1.35 -15.81 13.02
N THR A 22 -1.91 -15.88 14.23
CA THR A 22 -3.32 -16.24 14.37
C THR A 22 -4.22 -15.17 13.74
N PRO A 23 -5.45 -15.50 13.31
CA PRO A 23 -6.38 -14.50 12.78
C PRO A 23 -6.63 -13.34 13.76
N ALA A 24 -6.67 -13.62 15.06
CA ALA A 24 -6.86 -12.61 16.10
C ALA A 24 -5.65 -11.66 16.20
N ASP A 25 -4.43 -12.21 16.22
CA ASP A 25 -3.20 -11.40 16.27
C ASP A 25 -3.03 -10.56 15.01
N ARG A 26 -3.39 -11.12 13.84
CA ARG A 26 -3.35 -10.41 12.57
C ARG A 26 -4.31 -9.23 12.54
N THR A 27 -5.53 -9.40 13.06
CA THR A 27 -6.50 -8.31 13.20
C THR A 27 -6.00 -7.24 14.18
N ALA A 28 -5.52 -7.62 15.36
CA ALA A 28 -5.00 -6.69 16.36
C ALA A 28 -3.79 -5.89 15.83
N LEU A 29 -2.89 -6.55 15.10
CA LEU A 29 -1.76 -5.89 14.44
C LEU A 29 -2.25 -4.90 13.39
N GLY A 30 -3.23 -5.28 12.56
CA GLY A 30 -3.84 -4.40 11.58
C GLY A 30 -4.44 -3.14 12.22
N GLU A 31 -5.15 -3.27 13.33
CA GLU A 31 -5.72 -2.13 14.05
C GLU A 31 -4.65 -1.14 14.53
N GLU A 32 -3.53 -1.62 15.09
CA GLU A 32 -2.45 -0.73 15.51
C GLU A 32 -1.73 -0.06 14.34
N LEU A 33 -1.55 -0.76 13.22
CA LEU A 33 -0.96 -0.16 12.01
C LEU A 33 -1.90 0.90 11.41
N ALA A 34 -3.22 0.68 11.44
CA ALA A 34 -4.21 1.68 11.03
C ALA A 34 -4.20 2.89 11.98
N ARG A 35 -4.14 2.66 13.30
CA ARG A 35 -3.97 3.74 14.30
C ARG A 35 -2.69 4.54 14.08
N ARG A 36 -1.59 3.87 13.76
CA ARG A 36 -0.30 4.51 13.45
C ARG A 36 -0.40 5.43 12.23
N ARG A 37 -1.04 4.98 11.15
CA ARG A 37 -1.27 5.76 9.91
C ARG A 37 -2.16 6.98 10.13
N GLY A 38 -3.20 6.82 10.95
CA GLY A 38 -4.18 7.88 11.26
C GLY A 38 -3.84 8.73 12.48
N ALA A 39 -2.63 8.59 13.05
CA ALA A 39 -2.27 9.23 14.31
C ALA A 39 -2.30 10.77 14.16
N PRO A 40 -2.96 11.50 15.10
CA PRO A 40 -3.05 12.96 15.04
C PRO A 40 -1.74 13.66 15.40
N GLY A 41 -0.78 12.94 15.99
CA GLY A 41 0.49 13.49 16.42
C GLY A 41 1.57 12.44 16.68
N PRO A 42 2.81 12.88 16.95
CA PRO A 42 3.97 11.99 17.10
C PRO A 42 3.88 11.04 18.30
N ALA A 43 3.18 11.45 19.37
CA ALA A 43 3.05 10.64 20.58
C ALA A 43 2.12 9.43 20.33
N GLU A 44 0.98 9.67 19.68
CA GLU A 44 0.01 8.64 19.29
C GLU A 44 0.62 7.70 18.24
N HIS A 45 1.36 8.25 17.28
CA HIS A 45 2.10 7.46 16.29
C HIS A 45 3.10 6.52 16.97
N ARG A 46 3.91 7.04 17.89
CA ARG A 46 4.87 6.24 18.65
C ARG A 46 4.18 5.17 19.49
N ALA A 47 3.12 5.52 20.21
CA ALA A 47 2.40 4.57 21.05
C ALA A 47 1.77 3.43 20.24
N ALA A 48 1.22 3.72 19.05
CA ALA A 48 0.72 2.70 18.14
C ALA A 48 1.85 1.81 17.59
N THR A 49 3.00 2.40 17.26
CA THR A 49 4.21 1.68 16.82
C THR A 49 4.71 0.71 17.90
N GLU A 50 4.78 1.17 19.15
CA GLU A 50 5.19 0.33 20.30
C GLU A 50 4.23 -0.83 20.55
N ARG A 51 2.92 -0.60 20.47
CA ARG A 51 1.90 -1.66 20.62
C ARG A 51 1.97 -2.67 19.47
N ALA A 52 2.13 -2.22 18.23
CA ALA A 52 2.31 -3.11 17.08
C ALA A 52 3.57 -3.99 17.22
N ALA A 53 4.69 -3.41 17.66
CA ALA A 53 5.92 -4.17 17.91
C ALA A 53 5.76 -5.19 19.04
N ALA A 54 5.04 -4.84 20.12
CA ALA A 54 4.76 -5.76 21.22
C ALA A 54 3.87 -6.94 20.81
N LEU A 55 2.88 -6.71 19.93
CA LEU A 55 2.05 -7.77 19.36
C LEU A 55 2.89 -8.75 18.55
N LEU A 56 3.79 -8.26 17.70
CA LEU A 56 4.73 -9.11 16.95
C LEU A 56 5.65 -9.92 17.86
N ALA A 57 6.20 -9.31 18.91
CA ALA A 57 7.04 -10.01 19.88
C ALA A 57 6.28 -11.09 20.67
N THR A 58 5.00 -10.88 20.94
CA THR A 58 4.14 -11.83 21.67
C THR A 58 3.65 -12.95 20.76
N GLY A 59 3.20 -12.64 19.54
CA GLY A 59 2.69 -13.61 18.57
C GLY A 59 3.79 -14.44 17.92
N LEU A 60 5.00 -13.89 17.77
CA LEU A 60 6.15 -14.53 17.13
C LEU A 60 7.44 -14.34 17.94
N PRO A 61 7.51 -14.91 19.17
CA PRO A 61 8.62 -14.65 20.09
C PRO A 61 9.98 -15.13 19.56
N GLY A 62 10.01 -16.19 18.74
CA GLY A 62 11.25 -16.67 18.12
C GLY A 62 11.81 -15.76 17.01
N GLU A 63 10.98 -14.88 16.45
CA GLU A 63 11.37 -13.95 15.39
C GLU A 63 11.60 -12.53 15.94
N PHE A 64 10.66 -12.03 16.75
CA PHE A 64 10.62 -10.63 17.21
C PHE A 64 10.74 -10.47 18.73
N GLY A 65 10.79 -11.57 19.49
CA GLY A 65 11.01 -11.54 20.93
C GLY A 65 12.46 -11.22 21.32
N ALA A 66 12.75 -11.24 22.63
CA ALA A 66 14.11 -11.04 23.12
C ALA A 66 15.06 -12.14 22.59
N GLY A 67 16.05 -11.76 21.79
CA GLY A 67 16.95 -12.71 21.12
C GLY A 67 16.36 -13.37 19.86
N GLY A 68 15.23 -12.87 19.35
CA GLY A 68 14.61 -13.34 18.12
C GLY A 68 15.47 -13.09 16.89
N ARG A 69 15.32 -13.97 15.89
CA ARG A 69 16.15 -14.00 14.67
C ARG A 69 16.13 -12.69 13.88
N SER A 70 14.97 -12.05 13.82
CA SER A 70 14.73 -10.85 13.02
C SER A 70 15.09 -9.57 13.77
N VAL A 71 15.24 -9.63 15.11
CA VAL A 71 15.72 -8.52 15.97
C VAL A 71 17.24 -8.35 15.89
N ALA A 72 17.97 -9.38 15.44
CA ALA A 72 19.42 -9.36 15.29
C ALA A 72 19.91 -8.69 14.00
N LEU A 73 19.01 -8.26 13.11
CA LEU A 73 19.39 -7.63 11.85
C LEU A 73 19.96 -6.21 12.08
N PRO A 74 20.99 -5.81 11.32
CA PRO A 74 21.54 -4.47 11.41
C PRO A 74 20.48 -3.44 11.01
N VAL A 75 20.21 -2.50 11.90
CA VAL A 75 19.34 -1.34 11.65
C VAL A 75 20.22 -0.25 11.08
N ALA A 76 19.90 0.24 9.88
CA ALA A 76 20.59 1.39 9.31
C ALA A 76 20.29 2.65 10.14
N ASP A 77 21.13 3.68 10.06
CA ASP A 77 20.91 4.96 10.76
C ASP A 77 19.57 5.63 10.37
N SER A 78 19.04 5.29 9.20
CA SER A 78 17.71 5.69 8.70
C SER A 78 16.53 4.92 9.32
N GLY A 79 16.78 3.95 10.21
CA GLY A 79 15.75 3.11 10.83
C GLY A 79 15.26 1.95 9.95
N THR A 80 15.88 1.72 8.79
CA THR A 80 15.48 0.63 7.86
C THR A 80 16.14 -0.70 8.20
N VAL A 81 15.44 -1.81 7.92
CA VAL A 81 15.96 -3.19 8.05
C VAL A 81 15.86 -3.88 6.70
N ALA A 82 17.01 -4.30 6.14
CA ALA A 82 17.09 -4.84 4.78
C ALA A 82 16.42 -3.94 3.71
N GLY A 83 16.42 -2.61 3.95
CA GLY A 83 15.79 -1.61 3.10
C GLY A 83 14.28 -1.45 3.27
N PHE A 84 13.65 -2.20 4.17
CA PHE A 84 12.25 -2.02 4.56
C PHE A 84 12.11 -0.97 5.66
N THR A 85 10.99 -0.27 5.67
CA THR A 85 10.58 0.68 6.72
C THR A 85 9.44 0.10 7.56
N ALA A 86 9.07 0.77 8.65
CA ALA A 86 7.90 0.41 9.44
C ALA A 86 6.58 0.53 8.63
N ASP A 87 6.52 1.44 7.66
CA ASP A 87 5.33 1.63 6.80
C ASP A 87 5.10 0.46 5.85
N ASP A 88 6.16 -0.25 5.45
CA ASP A 88 6.06 -1.42 4.58
C ASP A 88 5.17 -2.52 5.17
N LEU A 89 5.23 -2.72 6.49
CA LEU A 89 4.39 -3.70 7.15
C LEU A 89 2.91 -3.33 7.05
N ALA A 90 2.59 -2.03 7.15
CA ALA A 90 1.23 -1.55 7.00
C ALA A 90 0.73 -1.73 5.57
N VAL A 91 1.59 -1.56 4.57
CA VAL A 91 1.23 -1.83 3.17
C VAL A 91 0.94 -3.31 2.96
N LEU A 92 1.83 -4.19 3.43
CA LEU A 92 1.67 -5.63 3.29
C LEU A 92 0.43 -6.18 4.00
N LEU A 93 0.11 -5.64 5.18
CA LEU A 93 -0.96 -6.18 6.02
C LEU A 93 -2.32 -5.52 5.76
N LEU A 94 -2.37 -4.20 5.60
CA LEU A 94 -3.63 -3.46 5.46
C LEU A 94 -4.06 -3.35 4.00
N ASP A 95 -3.10 -3.09 3.10
CA ASP A 95 -3.40 -2.86 1.69
C ASP A 95 -3.32 -4.17 0.89
N GLY A 96 -2.87 -5.27 1.50
CA GLY A 96 -2.74 -6.60 0.87
C GLY A 96 -1.73 -6.66 -0.28
N SER A 97 -1.00 -5.57 -0.54
CA SER A 97 -0.20 -5.41 -1.74
C SER A 97 1.23 -5.94 -1.53
N PRO A 98 1.76 -6.73 -2.48
CA PRO A 98 3.18 -7.13 -2.47
C PRO A 98 4.12 -5.94 -2.75
N MET A 99 3.60 -4.73 -3.02
CA MET A 99 4.38 -3.50 -3.22
C MET A 99 5.01 -2.95 -1.93
N ALA A 100 5.84 -3.75 -1.27
CA ALA A 100 6.61 -3.34 -0.11
C ALA A 100 8.09 -3.68 -0.23
N GLY A 101 8.93 -2.85 0.38
CA GLY A 101 10.39 -2.97 0.36
C GLY A 101 11.12 -1.88 -0.43
N PRO A 102 12.46 -1.87 -0.38
CA PRO A 102 13.28 -0.71 -0.74
C PRO A 102 13.10 -0.22 -2.19
N VAL A 103 12.95 -1.15 -3.14
CA VAL A 103 12.73 -0.81 -4.56
C VAL A 103 11.33 -0.24 -4.77
N LEU A 104 10.35 -0.74 -4.02
CA LEU A 104 8.93 -0.41 -4.18
C LEU A 104 8.56 0.87 -3.39
N THR A 105 9.38 1.31 -2.44
CA THR A 105 9.26 2.63 -1.79
C THR A 105 9.34 3.77 -2.80
N ALA A 106 10.36 3.79 -3.67
CA ALA A 106 10.50 4.84 -4.69
C ALA A 106 9.32 4.85 -5.68
N VAL A 107 8.77 3.66 -5.98
CA VAL A 107 7.56 3.53 -6.81
C VAL A 107 6.37 4.17 -6.08
N ARG A 108 6.12 3.84 -4.81
CA ARG A 108 5.01 4.42 -4.04
C ARG A 108 5.14 5.92 -3.86
N GLU A 109 6.33 6.44 -3.60
CA GLU A 109 6.57 7.89 -3.51
C GLU A 109 6.20 8.59 -4.82
N ARG A 110 6.61 8.03 -5.96
CA ARG A 110 6.21 8.54 -7.28
C ARG A 110 4.69 8.49 -7.49
N LEU A 111 4.03 7.38 -7.13
CA LEU A 111 2.58 7.24 -7.28
C LEU A 111 1.82 8.22 -6.37
N LEU A 112 2.29 8.44 -5.14
CA LEU A 112 1.72 9.41 -4.21
C LEU A 112 1.94 10.86 -4.64
N ALA A 113 3.01 11.14 -5.39
CA ALA A 113 3.27 12.46 -5.96
C ALA A 113 2.33 12.81 -7.14
N ALA A 114 1.61 11.84 -7.70
CA ALA A 114 0.64 12.09 -8.76
C ALA A 114 -0.52 12.98 -8.25
N PRO A 115 -1.09 13.85 -9.11
CA PRO A 115 -2.23 14.68 -8.73
C PRO A 115 -3.36 13.82 -8.15
N SER A 116 -3.84 14.19 -6.96
CA SER A 116 -4.81 13.40 -6.21
C SER A 116 -5.67 14.28 -5.31
N VAL A 117 -6.87 13.79 -4.98
CA VAL A 117 -7.79 14.41 -4.01
C VAL A 117 -7.88 13.53 -2.76
N PRO A 118 -8.06 14.10 -1.55
CA PRO A 118 -8.27 13.27 -0.36
C PRO A 118 -9.62 12.56 -0.44
N LYS A 119 -9.70 11.32 0.05
CA LYS A 119 -10.94 10.53 0.04
C LYS A 119 -12.10 11.24 0.74
N SER A 120 -11.82 12.06 1.75
CA SER A 120 -12.82 12.85 2.49
C SER A 120 -13.55 13.89 1.64
N GLU A 121 -13.01 14.27 0.48
CA GLU A 121 -13.63 15.21 -0.46
C GLU A 121 -14.56 14.53 -1.47
N LEU A 122 -14.57 13.19 -1.54
CA LEU A 122 -15.48 12.45 -2.41
C LEU A 122 -16.88 12.33 -1.81
N ALA A 123 -17.89 12.36 -2.67
CA ALA A 123 -19.25 12.02 -2.27
C ALA A 123 -19.30 10.56 -1.78
N SER A 124 -20.01 10.31 -0.67
CA SER A 124 -20.13 8.96 -0.12
C SER A 124 -20.78 8.00 -1.12
N GLY A 125 -20.11 6.89 -1.45
CA GLY A 125 -20.68 5.81 -2.27
C GLY A 125 -19.91 5.43 -3.53
N GLU A 126 -18.81 6.11 -3.87
CA GLU A 126 -17.99 5.77 -5.05
C GLU A 126 -17.06 4.58 -4.77
N GLY A 127 -17.57 3.36 -4.98
CA GLY A 127 -16.78 2.11 -4.98
C GLY A 127 -15.99 1.92 -6.28
N GLY A 128 -15.03 1.00 -6.30
CA GLY A 128 -14.23 0.69 -7.49
C GLY A 128 -13.16 1.74 -7.83
N LEU A 129 -12.81 2.60 -6.86
CA LEU A 129 -11.72 3.58 -6.98
C LEU A 129 -10.44 3.05 -6.37
N ILE A 130 -9.32 3.39 -6.99
CA ILE A 130 -8.00 3.22 -6.40
C ILE A 130 -7.85 4.21 -5.24
N LEU A 131 -7.65 3.65 -4.06
CA LEU A 131 -7.41 4.38 -2.81
C LEU A 131 -5.96 4.12 -2.36
N LEU A 132 -5.11 5.12 -2.49
CA LEU A 132 -3.73 5.04 -2.04
C LEU A 132 -3.60 5.51 -0.60
N SER A 133 -3.16 4.62 0.28
CA SER A 133 -2.87 4.93 1.68
C SER A 133 -1.69 5.92 1.75
N ALA A 134 -1.93 7.13 2.25
CA ALA A 134 -0.91 8.15 2.46
C ALA A 134 -0.89 8.64 3.92
N GLU A 135 0.16 9.36 4.29
CA GLU A 135 0.19 10.09 5.56
C GLU A 135 -0.95 11.11 5.59
N GLY A 136 -1.76 11.11 6.66
CA GLY A 136 -2.95 11.96 6.78
C GLY A 136 -4.21 11.41 6.11
N GLY A 137 -4.18 10.22 5.51
CA GLY A 137 -5.37 9.50 5.04
C GLY A 137 -5.29 9.03 3.58
N ALA A 138 -6.31 8.29 3.16
CA ALA A 138 -6.37 7.75 1.81
C ALA A 138 -6.54 8.87 0.75
N ARG A 139 -5.81 8.75 -0.35
CA ARG A 139 -5.84 9.66 -1.49
C ARG A 139 -6.35 8.95 -2.73
N VAL A 140 -7.09 9.68 -3.55
CA VAL A 140 -7.67 9.19 -4.81
C VAL A 140 -6.92 9.88 -5.95
N PRO A 141 -6.14 9.16 -6.76
CA PRO A 141 -5.53 9.71 -7.98
C PRO A 141 -6.57 10.42 -8.86
N ARG A 142 -6.27 11.65 -9.27
CA ARG A 142 -7.25 12.57 -9.88
C ARG A 142 -7.68 12.15 -11.28
N PHE A 143 -6.89 11.35 -11.99
CA PHE A 143 -7.25 10.82 -13.31
C PHE A 143 -8.54 9.99 -13.29
N GLN A 144 -8.89 9.41 -12.12
CA GLN A 144 -10.08 8.58 -11.96
C GLN A 144 -11.38 9.39 -12.10
N LEU A 145 -11.28 10.72 -11.97
CA LEU A 145 -12.40 11.65 -11.96
C LEU A 145 -12.44 12.44 -13.27
N ALA A 146 -13.65 12.70 -13.74
CA ALA A 146 -13.93 13.69 -14.76
C ALA A 146 -13.82 15.12 -14.16
N PRO A 147 -13.76 16.18 -15.01
CA PRO A 147 -13.66 17.56 -14.51
C PRO A 147 -14.78 18.00 -13.57
N ASP A 148 -15.97 17.39 -13.70
CA ASP A 148 -17.14 17.62 -12.84
C ASP A 148 -17.09 16.83 -11.51
N GLY A 149 -16.03 16.04 -11.29
CA GLY A 149 -15.82 15.24 -10.09
C GLY A 149 -16.42 13.84 -10.15
N THR A 150 -17.11 13.46 -11.23
CA THR A 150 -17.70 12.12 -11.38
C THR A 150 -16.66 11.05 -11.72
N VAL A 151 -16.86 9.81 -11.26
CA VAL A 151 -15.99 8.69 -11.66
C VAL A 151 -16.13 8.39 -13.16
N ARG A 152 -14.99 8.26 -13.84
CA ARG A 152 -14.97 7.87 -15.26
C ARG A 152 -15.40 6.39 -15.42
N PRO A 153 -16.41 6.06 -16.25
CA PRO A 153 -16.87 4.69 -16.41
C PRO A 153 -15.79 3.69 -16.87
N VAL A 154 -14.90 4.12 -17.77
CA VAL A 154 -13.76 3.31 -18.22
C VAL A 154 -12.80 2.99 -17.08
N VAL A 155 -12.57 3.95 -16.18
CA VAL A 155 -11.69 3.76 -15.01
C VAL A 155 -12.29 2.74 -14.08
N HIS A 156 -13.58 2.86 -13.76
CA HIS A 156 -14.27 1.88 -12.92
C HIS A 156 -14.20 0.46 -13.51
N THR A 157 -14.37 0.33 -14.84
CA THR A 157 -14.27 -0.96 -15.53
C THR A 157 -12.88 -1.57 -15.41
N VAL A 158 -11.84 -0.78 -15.69
CA VAL A 158 -10.44 -1.23 -15.63
C VAL A 158 -10.01 -1.53 -14.20
N ASN A 159 -10.37 -0.70 -13.22
CA ASN A 159 -10.06 -0.94 -11.82
C ASN A 159 -10.67 -2.25 -11.31
N HIS A 160 -11.87 -2.60 -11.78
CA HIS A 160 -12.46 -3.88 -11.46
C HIS A 160 -11.70 -5.05 -12.10
N LEU A 161 -11.25 -4.91 -13.36
CA LEU A 161 -10.42 -5.93 -14.02
C LEU A 161 -9.07 -6.12 -13.32
N LEU A 162 -8.48 -5.05 -12.80
CA LEU A 162 -7.20 -5.08 -12.10
C LEU A 162 -7.31 -5.44 -10.61
N ASP A 163 -8.50 -5.81 -10.13
CA ASP A 163 -8.77 -6.05 -8.71
C ASP A 163 -8.25 -4.92 -7.81
N ALA A 164 -8.50 -3.65 -8.18
CA ALA A 164 -7.96 -2.47 -7.50
C ALA A 164 -8.41 -2.36 -6.03
N ASP A 165 -9.48 -3.04 -5.63
CA ASP A 165 -9.89 -3.16 -4.23
C ASP A 165 -8.96 -4.07 -3.41
N LEU A 166 -8.30 -5.04 -4.06
CA LEU A 166 -7.35 -5.98 -3.46
C LEU A 166 -5.90 -5.51 -3.61
N ASP A 167 -5.53 -4.90 -4.73
CA ASP A 167 -4.20 -4.33 -4.97
C ASP A 167 -4.28 -2.90 -5.56
N PRO A 168 -4.63 -1.89 -4.73
CA PRO A 168 -4.75 -0.51 -5.20
C PRO A 168 -3.42 0.06 -5.68
N TRP A 169 -2.30 -0.43 -5.13
CA TRP A 169 -0.97 0.03 -5.52
C TRP A 169 -0.55 -0.52 -6.89
N GLY A 170 -0.79 -1.81 -7.14
CA GLY A 170 -0.56 -2.42 -8.46
C GLY A 170 -1.42 -1.77 -9.54
N ALA A 171 -2.70 -1.53 -9.24
CA ALA A 171 -3.59 -0.82 -10.15
C ALA A 171 -3.13 0.63 -10.42
N ALA A 172 -2.69 1.37 -9.40
CA ALA A 172 -2.12 2.71 -9.59
C ALA A 172 -0.85 2.69 -10.45
N ASP A 173 0.04 1.73 -10.22
CA ASP A 173 1.26 1.58 -11.03
C ASP A 173 0.91 1.30 -12.49
N TRP A 174 -0.06 0.42 -12.73
CA TRP A 174 -0.55 0.16 -14.08
C TRP A 174 -1.01 1.44 -14.79
N TRP A 175 -1.78 2.29 -14.12
CA TRP A 175 -2.32 3.53 -14.71
C TRP A 175 -1.28 4.62 -14.93
N LEU A 176 -0.33 4.77 -14.01
CA LEU A 176 0.54 5.94 -13.91
C LEU A 176 1.97 5.70 -14.40
N SER A 177 2.33 4.44 -14.68
CA SER A 177 3.64 4.10 -15.22
C SER A 177 3.59 3.97 -16.74
N PRO A 178 4.64 4.40 -17.47
CA PRO A 178 4.74 4.13 -18.90
C PRO A 178 4.83 2.63 -19.16
N HIS A 179 3.97 2.13 -20.05
CA HIS A 179 4.08 0.74 -20.53
C HIS A 179 4.99 0.68 -21.75
N ALA A 180 5.89 -0.30 -21.80
CA ALA A 180 6.91 -0.40 -22.86
C ALA A 180 6.31 -0.46 -24.29
N TRP A 181 5.11 -1.02 -24.43
CA TRP A 181 4.41 -1.18 -25.69
C TRP A 181 3.46 0.00 -26.01
N LEU A 182 3.08 0.81 -25.01
CA LEU A 182 2.26 2.01 -25.17
C LEU A 182 3.12 3.28 -25.30
N GLY A 183 4.34 3.27 -24.75
CA GLY A 183 5.24 4.41 -24.67
C GLY A 183 4.78 5.54 -23.73
N ALA A 184 3.61 5.38 -23.10
CA ALA A 184 2.97 6.36 -22.22
C ALA A 184 2.21 5.65 -21.07
N PRO A 185 1.88 6.38 -19.99
CA PRO A 185 0.92 5.92 -18.98
C PRO A 185 -0.49 5.72 -19.56
N PRO A 186 -1.22 4.65 -19.20
CA PRO A 186 -2.61 4.45 -19.62
C PRO A 186 -3.53 5.61 -19.24
N ALA A 187 -3.24 6.33 -18.15
CA ALA A 187 -4.00 7.50 -17.73
C ALA A 187 -3.99 8.63 -18.78
N ASP A 188 -2.95 8.71 -19.61
CA ASP A 188 -2.83 9.72 -20.67
C ASP A 188 -3.76 9.43 -21.87
N LEU A 189 -4.29 8.20 -21.98
CA LEU A 189 -5.27 7.86 -23.02
C LEU A 189 -6.69 8.33 -22.69
N LEU A 190 -6.96 8.71 -21.43
CA LEU A 190 -8.28 9.15 -20.99
C LEU A 190 -8.71 10.42 -21.73
N GLY A 191 -9.94 10.40 -22.25
CA GLY A 191 -10.48 11.48 -23.09
C GLY A 191 -9.98 11.50 -24.54
N THR A 192 -9.18 10.50 -24.96
CA THR A 192 -8.74 10.33 -26.35
C THR A 192 -9.54 9.22 -27.06
N PRO A 193 -9.50 9.13 -28.40
CA PRO A 193 -10.10 8.00 -29.11
C PRO A 193 -9.54 6.62 -28.71
N ALA A 194 -8.32 6.57 -28.13
CA ALA A 194 -7.69 5.34 -27.67
C ALA A 194 -8.21 4.87 -26.29
N GLU A 195 -9.01 5.68 -25.58
CA GLU A 195 -9.61 5.32 -24.29
C GLU A 195 -10.37 3.99 -24.36
N VAL A 196 -11.03 3.72 -25.50
CA VAL A 196 -11.82 2.49 -25.73
C VAL A 196 -10.98 1.22 -25.62
N GLN A 197 -9.67 1.30 -25.79
CA GLN A 197 -8.77 0.15 -25.74
C GLN A 197 -8.39 -0.23 -24.31
N LEU A 198 -8.50 0.69 -23.34
CA LEU A 198 -8.02 0.49 -21.96
C LEU A 198 -8.56 -0.79 -21.28
N PRO A 199 -9.85 -1.17 -21.41
CA PRO A 199 -10.33 -2.43 -20.83
C PRO A 199 -9.67 -3.67 -21.44
N ASP A 200 -9.42 -3.69 -22.75
CA ASP A 200 -8.74 -4.82 -23.41
C ASP A 200 -7.28 -4.91 -22.97
N LEU A 201 -6.63 -3.76 -22.80
CA LEU A 201 -5.26 -3.67 -22.30
C LEU A 201 -5.13 -4.17 -20.86
N ALA A 202 -6.12 -3.90 -20.01
CA ALA A 202 -6.16 -4.42 -18.65
C ALA A 202 -6.32 -5.95 -18.64
N ARG A 203 -7.18 -6.51 -19.49
CA ARG A 203 -7.40 -7.97 -19.58
C ARG A 203 -6.14 -8.74 -19.98
N LEU A 204 -5.34 -8.20 -20.91
CA LEU A 204 -4.11 -8.85 -21.37
C LEU A 204 -3.13 -9.14 -20.22
N LEU A 205 -3.14 -8.35 -19.15
CA LEU A 205 -2.27 -8.59 -17.98
C LEU A 205 -2.87 -9.54 -16.95
N THR A 206 -4.20 -9.71 -16.93
CA THR A 206 -4.86 -10.70 -16.07
C THR A 206 -4.84 -12.12 -16.66
N GLU A 207 -4.58 -12.25 -17.96
CA GLU A 207 -4.54 -13.54 -18.66
C GLU A 207 -3.12 -14.15 -18.76
N GLU A 208 -2.08 -13.41 -18.36
CA GLU A 208 -0.75 -13.97 -18.12
C GLU A 208 -0.61 -14.27 -16.61
N PHE A 209 -0.42 -15.56 -16.30
CA PHE A 209 -0.20 -16.24 -15.00
C PHE A 209 -1.43 -16.90 -14.33
#